data_AF-A0A7N2M992-F1
#
_entry.id   AF-A0A7N2M992-F1
#
_cell.length_a   1.000
_cell.length_b   1.000
_cell.length_c   1.000
_cell.angle_alpha   90.00
_cell.angle_beta   90.00
_cell.angle_gamma   90.00
#
_symmetry.space_group_name_H-M   'P 1'
#
loop_
_entity.id
_entity.type
_entity.pdbx_description
1 polymer ?
#
loop_
_entity_poly.entity_id
_entity_poly.type
_entity_poly.pdbx_seq_one_letter_code
_entity_poly.pdbx_strand_id
1 'polypeptide(L)'
;MSMRNWMLPRFPNNYRTQRDSDEREYYAGLQQEWDFRMNESNALHNDLLQIGAPLVERSSLTLPRQNMHQYERAVTKIKKENNLMILRRSRYHMLQLAEEQAVATNRQLTPVERNNVLNYEDYLSE
;
A
#
# COMPACT_ATOMS: atom_id res chain seq x y z
N MET A 1 -5.88 -21.63 -2.94
CA MET A 1 -5.83 -20.33 -2.23
C MET A 1 -5.00 -19.37 -3.06
N SER A 2 -5.62 -18.37 -3.69
CA SER A 2 -4.88 -17.31 -4.39
C SER A 2 -3.99 -16.59 -3.38
N MET A 3 -2.67 -16.69 -3.54
CA MET A 3 -1.73 -15.85 -2.79
C MET A 3 -2.01 -14.43 -3.26
N ARG A 4 -2.67 -13.62 -2.42
CA ARG A 4 -2.68 -12.17 -2.66
C ARG A 4 -1.22 -11.72 -2.60
N ASN A 5 -0.64 -11.49 -3.77
CA ASN A 5 0.73 -11.02 -3.91
C ASN A 5 0.79 -9.56 -3.44
N TRP A 6 0.89 -9.39 -2.13
CA TRP A 6 1.12 -8.09 -1.53
C TRP A 6 2.53 -7.63 -1.90
N MET A 7 2.66 -6.40 -2.39
CA MET A 7 3.97 -5.73 -2.56
C MET A 7 4.52 -5.21 -1.23
N LEU A 8 3.85 -5.52 -0.13
CA LEU A 8 4.17 -5.06 1.20
C LEU A 8 5.37 -5.83 1.76
N PRO A 9 6.26 -5.16 2.49
CA PRO A 9 7.22 -5.81 3.37
C PRO A 9 6.55 -6.87 4.25
N ARG A 10 7.26 -7.98 4.44
CA ARG A 10 6.82 -9.07 5.30
C ARG A 10 6.79 -8.58 6.75
N PHE A 11 5.67 -8.78 7.43
CA PHE A 11 5.60 -8.57 8.87
C PHE A 11 6.41 -9.66 9.58
N PRO A 12 7.36 -9.33 10.48
CA PRO A 12 8.34 -10.29 10.99
C PRO A 12 7.73 -11.34 11.93
N ASN A 13 6.66 -11.01 12.64
CA ASN A 13 6.02 -11.92 13.58
C ASN A 13 4.97 -12.79 12.86
N ASN A 14 5.07 -14.12 12.98
CA ASN A 14 4.11 -15.07 12.41
C ASN A 14 2.97 -15.41 13.38
N TYR A 15 2.44 -14.41 14.10
CA TYR A 15 1.36 -14.55 15.08
C TYR A 15 0.08 -15.22 14.53
N ARG A 16 -0.04 -15.37 13.20
CA ARG A 16 -1.19 -16.01 12.55
C ARG A 16 -1.33 -17.49 12.91
N THR A 17 -0.24 -18.17 13.27
CA THR A 17 -0.30 -19.57 13.71
C THR A 17 -1.00 -19.74 15.06
N GLN A 18 -1.07 -18.65 15.84
CA GLN A 18 -1.64 -18.63 17.18
C GLN A 18 -3.16 -18.45 17.17
N ARG A 19 -3.77 -18.20 16.00
CA ARG A 19 -5.20 -17.86 15.88
C ARG A 19 -6.13 -18.82 16.62
N ASP A 20 -5.84 -20.12 16.50
CA ASP A 20 -6.68 -21.18 17.06
C ASP A 20 -6.09 -21.77 18.37
N SER A 21 -4.86 -21.40 18.74
CA SER A 21 -4.15 -21.97 19.89
C SER A 21 -3.98 -21.00 21.06
N ASP A 22 -3.79 -19.70 20.79
CA ASP A 22 -3.63 -18.65 21.79
C ASP A 22 -4.18 -17.32 21.23
N GLU A 23 -5.43 -17.04 21.58
CA GLU A 23 -6.14 -15.82 21.14
C GLU A 23 -5.45 -14.54 21.66
N ARG A 24 -4.81 -14.61 22.84
CA ARG A 24 -4.12 -13.46 23.44
C ARG A 24 -2.87 -13.12 22.66
N GLU A 25 -2.06 -14.11 22.31
CA GLU A 25 -0.88 -13.91 21.45
C GLU A 25 -1.29 -13.47 20.05
N TYR A 26 -2.35 -14.04 19.50
CA TYR A 26 -2.89 -13.62 18.20
C TYR A 26 -3.32 -12.14 18.22
N TYR A 27 -4.04 -11.71 19.26
CA TYR A 27 -4.47 -10.33 19.41
C TYR A 27 -3.29 -9.36 19.60
N ALA A 28 -2.29 -9.72 20.43
CA ALA A 28 -1.08 -8.93 20.57
C ALA A 28 -0.32 -8.79 19.24
N GLY A 29 -0.27 -9.86 18.43
CA GLY A 29 0.30 -9.84 17.09
C GLY A 29 -0.46 -8.93 16.11
N LEU A 30 -1.79 -8.88 16.18
CA LEU A 30 -2.61 -7.92 15.41
C LEU A 30 -2.28 -6.47 15.76
N GLN A 31 -2.09 -6.17 17.05
CA GLN A 31 -1.70 -4.83 17.51
C GLN A 31 -0.32 -4.43 16.98
N GLN A 32 0.64 -5.35 17.04
CA GLN A 32 1.98 -5.11 16.48
C GLN A 32 1.96 -4.96 14.96
N GLU A 33 1.18 -5.78 14.22
CA GLU A 33 1.05 -5.60 12.78
C GLU A 33 0.37 -4.27 12.45
N TRP A 34 -0.62 -3.84 13.23
CA TRP A 34 -1.23 -2.53 13.07
C TRP A 34 -0.20 -1.40 13.14
N ASP A 35 0.61 -1.35 14.20
CA ASP A 35 1.63 -0.29 14.37
C ASP A 35 2.67 -0.32 13.25
N PHE A 36 3.10 -1.52 12.84
CA PHE A 36 3.99 -1.72 11.71
C PHE A 36 3.41 -1.15 10.41
N ARG A 37 2.16 -1.52 10.08
CA ARG A 37 1.47 -1.04 8.87
C ARG A 37 1.16 0.45 8.93
N MET A 38 0.93 1.01 10.11
CA MET A 38 0.69 2.44 10.31
C MET A 38 1.96 3.24 10.00
N ASN A 39 3.13 2.80 10.48
CA ASN A 39 4.41 3.42 10.14
C ASN A 39 4.69 3.36 8.63
N GLU A 40 4.46 2.21 7.99
CA GLU A 40 4.54 2.09 6.53
C GLU A 40 3.58 3.05 5.82
N SER A 41 2.34 3.18 6.32
CA SER A 41 1.31 4.05 5.76
C SER A 41 1.74 5.52 5.78
N ASN A 42 2.32 5.97 6.89
CA ASN A 42 2.83 7.34 7.01
C ASN A 42 4.02 7.61 6.09
N ALA A 43 4.98 6.68 6.01
CA ALA A 43 6.11 6.81 5.12
C ALA A 43 5.65 6.91 3.65
N LEU A 44 4.77 6.00 3.23
CA LEU A 44 4.21 6.00 1.87
C LEU A 44 3.41 7.27 1.57
N HIS A 45 2.63 7.76 2.54
CA HIS A 45 1.89 9.00 2.38
C HIS A 45 2.81 10.21 2.14
N ASN A 46 3.91 10.30 2.90
CA ASN A 46 4.90 11.36 2.74
C ASN A 46 5.64 11.25 1.41
N ASP A 47 6.01 10.03 1.00
CA ASP A 47 6.62 9.78 -0.31
C ASP A 47 5.71 10.24 -1.45
N LEU A 48 4.42 9.89 -1.40
CA LEU A 48 3.44 10.31 -2.42
C LEU A 48 3.28 11.83 -2.46
N LEU A 49 3.25 12.48 -1.29
CA LEU A 49 3.20 13.94 -1.20
C LEU A 49 4.45 14.58 -1.84
N GLN A 50 5.63 14.05 -1.56
CA GLN A 50 6.90 14.57 -2.07
C GLN A 50 7.01 14.44 -3.60
N ILE A 51 6.52 13.35 -4.18
CA ILE A 51 6.53 13.15 -5.64
C ILE A 51 5.33 13.78 -6.35
N GLY A 52 4.46 14.50 -5.62
CA GLY A 52 3.27 15.13 -6.18
C GLY A 52 2.21 14.15 -6.69
N ALA A 53 2.19 12.93 -6.17
CA ALA A 53 1.21 11.92 -6.55
C ALA A 53 -0.12 12.11 -5.80
N PRO A 54 -1.27 11.76 -6.41
CA PRO A 54 -2.56 11.77 -5.74
C PRO A 54 -2.52 10.89 -4.48
N LEU A 55 -3.01 11.44 -3.38
CA LEU A 55 -3.02 10.72 -2.11
C LEU A 55 -4.09 9.62 -2.14
N VAL A 56 -3.78 8.49 -1.51
CA VAL A 56 -4.76 7.41 -1.28
C VAL A 56 -5.49 7.70 0.02
N GLU A 57 -6.81 7.50 0.02
CA GLU A 57 -7.62 7.62 1.23
C GLU A 57 -7.21 6.57 2.27
N ARG A 58 -6.95 7.02 3.50
CA ARG A 58 -6.51 6.15 4.61
C ARG A 58 -7.66 5.87 5.57
N SER A 59 -8.75 5.33 5.04
CA SER A 59 -9.96 5.00 5.80
C SER A 59 -9.73 3.98 6.92
N SER A 60 -8.66 3.18 6.84
CA SER A 60 -8.27 2.28 7.94
C SER A 60 -7.99 3.00 9.26
N LEU A 61 -7.58 4.26 9.22
CA LEU A 61 -7.22 5.04 10.41
C LEU A 61 -8.43 5.33 11.31
N THR A 62 -9.62 5.43 10.72
CA THR A 62 -10.89 5.72 11.43
C THR A 62 -11.65 4.45 11.82
N LEU A 63 -11.17 3.26 11.42
CA LEU A 63 -11.83 2.01 11.78
C LEU A 63 -11.74 1.75 13.28
N PRO A 64 -12.82 1.28 13.92
CA PRO A 64 -12.79 0.87 15.31
C PRO A 64 -11.84 -0.32 15.48
N ARG A 65 -11.26 -0.42 16.68
CA ARG A 65 -10.25 -1.42 17.07
C ARG A 65 -10.49 -1.88 18.52
N GLN A 66 -11.74 -2.09 18.91
CA GLN A 66 -12.14 -2.42 20.29
C GLN A 66 -12.08 -3.92 20.58
N ASN A 67 -12.05 -4.77 19.55
CA ASN A 67 -11.97 -6.22 19.67
C ASN A 67 -11.14 -6.83 18.53
N MET A 68 -10.88 -8.14 18.65
CA MET A 68 -10.06 -8.89 17.70
C MET A 68 -10.55 -8.76 16.25
N HIS A 69 -11.84 -8.99 15.98
CA HIS A 69 -12.39 -8.90 14.62
C HIS A 69 -12.26 -7.50 14.01
N GLN A 70 -12.46 -6.48 14.83
CA GLN A 70 -12.26 -5.09 14.44
C GLN A 70 -10.78 -4.81 14.09
N TYR A 71 -9.84 -5.34 14.88
CA TYR A 71 -8.41 -5.27 14.59
C TYR A 71 -8.04 -6.02 13.29
N GLU A 72 -8.52 -7.25 13.09
CA GLU A 72 -8.31 -8.02 11.86
C GLU A 72 -8.75 -7.23 10.62
N ARG A 73 -9.92 -6.60 10.71
CA ARG A 73 -10.48 -5.76 9.65
C ARG A 73 -9.63 -4.51 9.41
N ALA A 74 -9.21 -3.83 10.47
CA ALA A 74 -8.36 -2.65 10.39
C ALA A 74 -7.00 -2.97 9.75
N VAL A 75 -6.32 -4.02 10.21
CA VAL A 75 -5.05 -4.52 9.65
C VAL A 75 -5.22 -4.91 8.18
N THR A 76 -6.30 -5.60 7.83
CA THR A 76 -6.56 -5.97 6.43
C THR A 76 -6.77 -4.75 5.54
N LYS A 77 -7.49 -3.73 6.03
CA LYS A 77 -7.76 -2.51 5.27
C LYS A 77 -6.50 -1.67 5.08
N ILE A 78 -5.70 -1.45 6.12
CA ILE A 78 -4.44 -0.68 5.99
C ILE A 78 -3.45 -1.37 5.05
N LYS A 79 -3.41 -2.71 5.00
CA LYS A 79 -2.59 -3.44 4.02
C LYS A 79 -3.03 -3.16 2.58
N LYS A 80 -4.34 -3.12 2.31
CA LYS A 80 -4.87 -2.75 0.98
C LYS A 80 -4.47 -1.32 0.60
N GLU A 81 -4.66 -0.39 1.52
CA GLU A 81 -4.31 1.03 1.30
C GLU A 81 -2.82 1.20 1.06
N ASN A 82 -1.96 0.59 1.88
CA ASN A 82 -0.50 0.63 1.70
C ASN A 82 -0.08 0.01 0.36
N ASN A 83 -0.70 -1.11 -0.05
CA ASN A 83 -0.38 -1.73 -1.34
C ASN A 83 -0.74 -0.81 -2.52
N LEU A 84 -1.90 -0.12 -2.45
CA LEU A 84 -2.29 0.88 -3.44
C LEU A 84 -1.32 2.07 -3.46
N MET A 85 -0.87 2.53 -2.29
CA MET A 85 0.13 3.61 -2.21
C MET A 85 1.47 3.20 -2.81
N ILE A 86 1.93 1.97 -2.58
CA ILE A 86 3.15 1.43 -3.21
C ILE A 86 3.02 1.43 -4.73
N LEU A 87 1.90 0.91 -5.25
CA LEU A 87 1.64 0.88 -6.70
C LEU A 87 1.65 2.28 -7.30
N ARG A 88 0.98 3.24 -6.64
CA ARG A 88 0.95 4.62 -7.09
C ARG A 88 2.34 5.26 -7.06
N ARG A 89 3.12 5.04 -6.00
CA ARG A 89 4.52 5.48 -5.90
C ARG A 89 5.36 4.93 -7.04
N SER A 90 5.25 3.63 -7.33
CA SER A 90 5.96 2.98 -8.44
C SER A 90 5.59 3.58 -9.80
N ARG A 91 4.30 3.84 -10.05
CA ARG A 91 3.85 4.48 -11.31
C ARG A 91 4.39 5.89 -11.47
N TYR A 92 4.37 6.69 -10.40
CA TYR A 92 4.91 8.05 -10.44
C TYR A 92 6.42 8.07 -10.64
N HIS A 93 7.15 7.11 -10.07
CA HIS A 93 8.56 6.94 -10.36
C HIS A 93 8.81 6.56 -11.83
N MET A 94 8.01 5.64 -12.40
CA MET A 94 8.09 5.34 -13.84
C MET A 94 7.78 6.55 -14.71
N LEU A 95 6.83 7.40 -14.30
CA LEU A 95 6.51 8.64 -15.00
C LEU A 95 7.69 9.61 -14.98
N GLN A 96 8.34 9.80 -13.83
CA GLN A 96 9.55 10.63 -13.72
C GLN A 96 10.65 10.14 -14.66
N LEU A 97 10.94 8.83 -14.68
CA LEU A 97 11.92 8.26 -15.60
C LEU A 97 11.56 8.47 -17.09
N ALA A 98 10.28 8.31 -17.43
CA ALA A 98 9.81 8.53 -18.80
C ALA A 98 9.92 10.01 -19.21
N GLU A 99 9.66 10.93 -18.29
CA GLU A 99 9.85 12.37 -18.49
C GLU A 99 11.31 12.73 -18.67
N GLU A 100 12.20 12.21 -17.83
CA GLU A 100 13.65 12.39 -17.94
C GLU A 100 14.17 11.90 -19.29
N GLN A 101 13.73 10.72 -19.74
CA GLN A 101 14.11 10.18 -21.04
C GLN A 101 13.55 10.99 -22.22
N ALA A 102 12.31 11.52 -22.10
CA ALA A 102 11.75 12.42 -23.09
C ALA A 102 12.59 13.71 -23.20
N VAL A 103 12.92 14.33 -22.06
CA VAL A 103 13.76 15.53 -22.01
C VAL A 103 15.15 15.27 -22.61
N ALA A 104 15.77 14.12 -22.29
CA ALA A 104 17.05 13.72 -22.85
C ALA A 104 17.01 13.53 -24.39
N THR A 105 15.84 13.28 -24.97
CA THR A 105 15.62 13.18 -26.41
C THR A 105 15.04 14.47 -27.03
N ASN A 106 15.14 15.60 -26.32
CA ASN A 106 14.62 16.91 -26.74
C ASN A 106 13.12 16.91 -27.06
N ARG A 107 12.34 16.07 -26.38
CA ARG A 107 10.88 16.05 -26.49
C ARG A 107 10.22 16.15 -25.12
N GLN A 108 8.91 16.34 -25.11
CA GLN A 108 8.08 16.20 -23.92
C GLN A 108 7.14 15.01 -24.10
N LEU A 109 6.75 14.37 -23.00
CA LEU A 109 5.70 13.36 -23.03
C LEU A 109 4.36 14.02 -23.38
N THR A 110 3.65 13.44 -24.33
CA THR A 110 2.27 13.82 -24.62
C THR A 110 1.34 13.42 -23.45
N PRO A 111 0.17 14.06 -23.30
CA PRO A 111 -0.80 13.66 -22.28
C PRO A 111 -1.20 12.19 -22.37
N VAL A 112 -1.26 11.61 -23.57
CA VAL A 112 -1.57 10.19 -23.79
C VAL A 112 -0.45 9.29 -23.25
N GLU A 113 0.82 9.60 -23.53
CA GLU A 113 1.95 8.85 -22.98
C GLU A 113 2.00 8.93 -21.45
N ARG A 114 1.78 10.13 -20.87
CA ARG A 114 1.69 10.32 -19.42
C ARG A 114 0.57 9.47 -18.82
N ASN A 115 -0.62 9.51 -19.43
CA ASN A 115 -1.76 8.72 -18.98
C ASN A 115 -1.51 7.22 -19.12
N ASN A 116 -0.84 6.75 -20.17
CA ASN A 116 -0.51 5.33 -20.33
C ASN A 116 0.38 4.82 -19.19
N VAL A 117 1.35 5.62 -18.73
CA VAL A 117 2.19 5.25 -17.58
C VAL A 117 1.36 5.16 -16.28
N LEU A 118 0.33 5.99 -16.15
CA LEU A 118 -0.52 6.05 -14.96
C LEU A 118 -1.71 5.06 -14.97
N ASN A 119 -2.23 4.67 -16.15
CA ASN A 119 -3.50 3.96 -16.35
C ASN A 119 -3.41 2.44 -16.58
N TYR A 120 -2.26 1.78 -16.45
CA TYR A 120 -2.23 0.31 -16.45
C TYR A 120 -2.90 -0.24 -15.17
N GLU A 121 -4.24 -0.26 -15.13
CA GLU A 121 -5.08 -0.76 -14.03
C GLU A 121 -5.67 -2.14 -14.29
N ASP A 122 -5.51 -2.69 -15.50
CA ASP A 122 -6.11 -3.96 -15.91
C ASP A 122 -5.54 -5.21 -15.18
N TYR A 123 -4.47 -5.08 -14.39
CA TYR A 123 -3.97 -6.19 -13.56
C TYR A 123 -4.58 -6.23 -12.15
N LEU A 124 -5.55 -5.37 -11.84
CA LEU A 124 -6.21 -5.27 -10.52
C LEU A 124 -7.74 -5.35 -10.57
N SER A 125 -8.35 -5.48 -11.75
CA SER A 125 -9.73 -5.98 -11.83
C SER A 125 -9.75 -7.45 -11.38
N GLU A 126 -10.72 -7.79 -10.53
CA GLU A 126 -10.84 -9.03 -9.74
C GLU A 126 -10.37 -10.34 -10.38
#